data_AF-A0A2G1UPH7-F1
#
_entry.id   AF-A0A2G1UPH7-F1
#
_cell.length_a   1.000
_cell.length_b   1.000
_cell.length_c   1.000
_cell.angle_alpha   90.00
_cell.angle_beta   90.00
_cell.angle_gamma   90.00
#
_symmetry.space_group_name_H-M   'P 1'
#
loop_
_entity.id
_entity.type
_entity.pdbx_description
1 polymer ?
#
loop_
_entity_poly.entity_id
_entity_poly.type
_entity_poly.pdbx_seq_one_letter_code
_entity_poly.pdbx_strand_id
1 'polypeptide(L)'
;MLVRVAAIRLLNELSLAEIIDTASTLGRSGYRLAVFLSDRELGDSGCLRQLRRALFRLSDAGVVPVISDPVEDLASVHLGVRMIRRAASIIAVTPEWLGIGDTEAYFDRPLYLARSRQLRRLAHENAACLMFDGVASEWHMNFLASLPFTLHGGPADLTLLRVSA
;
A
#
# COMPACT_ATOMS: atom_id res chain seq x y z
N MET A 1 5.41 5.61 11.34
CA MET A 1 5.03 4.30 11.91
C MET A 1 4.09 3.59 10.95
N LEU A 2 4.28 2.28 10.73
CA LEU A 2 3.42 1.48 9.85
C LEU A 2 2.53 0.57 10.68
N VAL A 3 1.23 0.57 10.39
CA VAL A 3 0.26 -0.32 11.03
C VAL A 3 -0.55 -1.01 9.94
N ARG A 4 -0.62 -2.34 10.02
CA ARG A 4 -1.50 -3.13 9.16
C ARG A 4 -2.84 -3.29 9.87
N VAL A 5 -3.92 -2.91 9.19
CA VAL A 5 -5.28 -2.96 9.76
C VAL A 5 -6.18 -3.68 8.77
N ALA A 6 -6.85 -4.74 9.21
CA ALA A 6 -7.86 -5.40 8.40
C ALA A 6 -8.98 -4.41 8.04
N ALA A 7 -9.44 -4.39 6.79
CA ALA A 7 -10.40 -3.42 6.29
C ALA A 7 -11.70 -3.37 7.14
N ILE A 8 -12.13 -4.53 7.66
CA ILE A 8 -13.31 -4.64 8.51
C ILE A 8 -13.18 -3.86 9.83
N ARG A 9 -11.97 -3.68 10.37
CA ARG A 9 -11.76 -2.91 11.61
C ARG A 9 -12.01 -1.42 11.39
N LEU A 10 -11.81 -0.90 10.17
CA LEU A 10 -12.13 0.49 9.85
C LEU A 10 -13.63 0.78 9.80
N LEU A 11 -14.46 -0.25 9.74
CA LEU A 11 -15.92 -0.12 9.80
C LEU A 11 -16.44 0.01 11.24
N ASN A 12 -15.60 -0.26 12.23
CA ASN A 12 -15.91 -0.04 13.63
C ASN A 12 -15.51 1.38 14.03
N GLU A 13 -16.49 2.20 14.44
CA GLU A 13 -16.28 3.60 14.81
C GLU A 13 -15.32 3.79 15.99
N LEU A 14 -15.30 2.87 16.97
CA LEU A 14 -14.37 2.95 18.09
C LEU A 14 -12.93 2.71 17.61
N SER A 15 -12.70 1.66 16.81
CA SER A 15 -11.38 1.39 16.24
C SER A 15 -10.90 2.50 15.31
N LEU A 16 -11.80 3.10 14.52
CA LEU A 16 -11.46 4.23 13.67
C LEU A 16 -11.06 5.46 14.50
N ALA A 17 -11.78 5.75 15.59
CA ALA A 17 -11.46 6.85 16.50
C ALA A 17 -10.10 6.64 17.19
N GLU A 18 -9.80 5.43 17.66
CA GLU A 18 -8.51 5.07 18.25
C GLU A 18 -7.34 5.29 17.27
N ILE A 19 -7.51 4.90 16.00
CA ILE A 19 -6.49 5.10 14.97
C ILE A 19 -6.26 6.61 14.73
N ILE A 20 -7.32 7.41 14.68
CA ILE A 20 -7.25 8.87 14.48
C ILE A 20 -6.57 9.56 15.66
N ASP A 21 -6.89 9.16 16.90
CA ASP A 21 -6.27 9.71 18.10
C ASP A 21 -4.77 9.35 18.19
N THR A 22 -4.44 8.11 17.84
CA THR A 22 -3.05 7.64 17.73
C THR A 22 -2.29 8.45 16.67
N ALA A 23 -2.89 8.67 15.49
CA ALA A 23 -2.29 9.46 14.43
C ALA A 23 -2.06 10.91 14.86
N SER A 24 -3.01 11.51 15.57
CA SER A 24 -2.89 12.87 16.11
C SER A 24 -1.75 12.98 17.11
N THR A 25 -1.61 11.99 18.00
CA THR A 25 -0.53 11.93 18.99
C THR A 25 0.84 11.77 18.34
N LEU A 26 0.95 10.88 17.35
CA LEU A 26 2.17 10.69 16.55
C LEU A 26 2.53 11.94 15.74
N GLY A 27 1.53 12.61 15.16
CA GLY A 27 1.69 13.84 14.39
C GLY A 27 2.32 14.97 15.19
N ARG A 28 1.93 15.13 16.46
CA ARG A 28 2.55 16.11 17.38
C ARG A 28 4.03 15.84 17.63
N SER A 29 4.46 14.59 17.46
CA SER A 29 5.85 14.15 17.61
C SER A 29 6.61 14.12 16.27
N GLY A 30 6.01 14.64 15.19
CA GLY A 30 6.61 14.68 13.85
C GLY A 30 6.49 13.38 13.05
N TYR A 31 5.78 12.36 13.57
CA TYR A 31 5.60 11.09 12.88
C TYR A 31 4.27 11.04 12.12
N ARG A 32 4.26 10.30 11.01
CA ARG A 32 3.03 9.95 10.29
C ARG A 32 2.67 8.48 10.49
N LEU A 33 1.37 8.21 10.52
CA LEU A 33 0.81 6.87 10.55
C LEU A 33 0.38 6.46 9.14
N ALA A 34 0.79 5.27 8.70
CA ALA A 34 0.26 4.66 7.49
C ALA A 34 -0.55 3.41 7.82
N VAL A 35 -1.73 3.29 7.21
CA VAL A 35 -2.65 2.16 7.41
C VAL A 35 -2.69 1.34 6.13
N PHE A 36 -2.26 0.08 6.23
CA PHE A 36 -2.27 -0.87 5.12
C PHE A 36 -3.59 -1.62 5.06
N LEU A 37 -4.17 -1.66 3.86
CA LEU A 37 -5.36 -2.41 3.52
C LEU A 37 -5.01 -3.44 2.46
N SER A 38 -5.42 -4.69 2.67
CA SER A 38 -5.29 -5.74 1.67
C SER A 38 -6.32 -5.52 0.57
N ASP A 39 -5.87 -5.47 -0.67
CA ASP A 39 -6.78 -5.29 -1.82
C ASP A 39 -7.73 -6.49 -1.99
N ARG A 40 -7.35 -7.68 -1.52
CA ARG A 40 -8.23 -8.86 -1.48
C ARG A 40 -9.41 -8.65 -0.54
N GLU A 41 -9.16 -8.10 0.65
CA GLU A 41 -10.22 -7.82 1.63
C GLU A 41 -11.24 -6.77 1.13
N LEU A 42 -10.83 -5.90 0.20
CA LEU A 42 -11.74 -4.94 -0.43
C LEU A 42 -12.77 -5.63 -1.31
N GLY A 43 -12.35 -6.62 -2.10
CA GLY A 43 -13.21 -7.38 -3.01
C GLY A 43 -14.34 -8.12 -2.29
N ASP A 44 -14.05 -8.60 -1.07
CA ASP A 44 -14.99 -9.36 -0.25
C ASP A 44 -15.92 -8.46 0.61
N SER A 45 -15.65 -7.16 0.66
CA SER A 45 -16.39 -6.25 1.53
C SER A 45 -17.71 -5.76 0.89
N GLY A 46 -18.85 -6.13 1.48
CA GLY A 46 -20.18 -5.60 1.09
C GLY A 46 -20.40 -4.11 1.46
N CYS A 47 -19.43 -3.49 2.13
CA CYS A 47 -19.56 -2.19 2.81
C CYS A 47 -18.65 -1.09 2.21
N LEU A 48 -18.40 -1.14 0.89
CA LEU A 48 -17.46 -0.26 0.18
C LEU A 48 -17.68 1.24 0.43
N ARG A 49 -18.95 1.67 0.54
CA ARG A 49 -19.28 3.09 0.81
C ARG A 49 -18.84 3.54 2.20
N GLN A 50 -19.03 2.70 3.21
CA GLN A 50 -18.60 3.00 4.58
C GLN A 50 -17.08 2.99 4.68
N LEU A 51 -16.44 2.02 4.04
CA LEU A 51 -14.98 1.92 4.00
C LEU A 51 -14.35 3.15 3.34
N ARG A 52 -14.91 3.61 2.22
CA ARG A 52 -14.47 4.86 1.58
C ARG A 52 -14.60 6.07 2.51
N ARG A 53 -15.68 6.18 3.28
CA ARG A 53 -15.85 7.26 4.27
C ARG A 53 -14.82 7.18 5.38
N ALA A 54 -14.54 5.98 5.90
CA ALA A 54 -13.51 5.77 6.90
C ALA A 54 -12.14 6.20 6.38
N LEU A 55 -11.80 5.86 5.13
CA LEU A 55 -10.55 6.28 4.51
C LEU A 55 -10.41 7.79 4.37
N PHE A 56 -11.47 8.50 3.99
CA PHE A 56 -11.42 9.97 3.96
C PHE A 56 -11.18 10.56 5.35
N ARG A 57 -11.86 10.05 6.39
CA ARG A 57 -11.64 10.50 7.77
C ARG A 57 -10.22 10.24 8.27
N LEU A 58 -9.63 9.11 7.88
CA LEU A 58 -8.22 8.81 8.14
C LEU A 58 -7.29 9.83 7.46
N SER A 59 -7.50 10.09 6.17
CA SER A 59 -6.71 11.07 5.43
C SER A 59 -6.83 12.48 6.01
N ASP A 60 -8.03 12.90 6.40
CA ASP A 60 -8.27 14.21 7.06
C ASP A 60 -7.53 14.31 8.41
N ALA A 61 -7.33 13.19 9.10
CA ALA A 61 -6.53 13.09 10.33
C ALA A 61 -5.02 12.95 10.08
N GLY A 62 -4.56 13.04 8.83
CA GLY A 62 -3.14 12.91 8.47
C GLY A 62 -2.62 11.47 8.42
N VAL A 63 -3.51 10.47 8.43
CA VAL A 63 -3.15 9.07 8.22
C VAL A 63 -3.02 8.78 6.73
N VAL A 64 -1.99 8.04 6.33
CA VAL A 64 -1.74 7.68 4.93
C VAL A 64 -2.34 6.31 4.62
N PRO A 65 -3.43 6.21 3.84
CA PRO A 65 -3.96 4.93 3.39
C PRO A 65 -3.06 4.29 2.34
N VAL A 66 -2.73 3.01 2.54
CA VAL A 66 -1.87 2.20 1.68
C VAL A 66 -2.66 0.97 1.22
N ILE A 67 -2.66 0.70 -0.08
CA ILE A 67 -3.22 -0.54 -0.64
C ILE A 67 -2.07 -1.53 -0.84
N SER A 68 -2.21 -2.72 -0.28
CA SER A 68 -1.22 -3.80 -0.38
C SER A 68 -1.67 -4.89 -1.36
N ASP A 69 -0.71 -5.40 -2.12
CA ASP A 69 -0.80 -6.58 -2.99
C ASP A 69 -2.01 -6.55 -3.94
N PRO A 70 -2.03 -5.59 -4.89
CA PRO A 70 -3.20 -5.36 -5.72
C PRO A 70 -3.54 -6.55 -6.61
N VAL A 71 -4.82 -6.92 -6.63
CA VAL A 71 -5.35 -8.01 -7.45
C VAL A 71 -5.31 -7.65 -8.93
N GLU A 72 -4.96 -8.64 -9.74
CA GLU A 72 -4.46 -8.54 -11.12
C GLU A 72 -5.46 -7.98 -12.13
N ASP A 73 -6.76 -8.24 -11.93
CA ASP A 73 -7.75 -8.01 -12.97
C ASP A 73 -8.68 -6.82 -12.67
N LEU A 74 -8.29 -5.63 -13.14
CA LEU A 74 -9.11 -4.42 -13.08
C LEU A 74 -10.44 -4.52 -13.87
N ALA A 75 -10.56 -5.44 -14.83
CA ALA A 75 -11.77 -5.59 -15.64
C ALA A 75 -12.89 -6.32 -14.89
N SER A 76 -12.53 -7.21 -13.96
CA SER A 76 -13.48 -7.90 -13.07
C SER A 76 -13.68 -7.19 -11.72
N VAL A 77 -12.84 -6.20 -11.39
CA VAL A 77 -12.96 -5.46 -10.12
C VAL A 77 -14.14 -4.51 -10.15
N HIS A 78 -15.10 -4.76 -9.25
CA HIS A 78 -16.28 -3.93 -9.03
C HIS A 78 -15.93 -2.43 -8.87
N LEU A 79 -16.73 -1.54 -9.48
CA LEU A 79 -16.48 -0.08 -9.51
C LEU A 79 -16.17 0.50 -8.12
N GLY A 80 -16.88 0.02 -7.09
CA GLY A 80 -16.67 0.47 -5.71
C GLY A 80 -15.25 0.20 -5.18
N VAL A 81 -14.64 -0.93 -5.53
CA VAL A 81 -13.25 -1.26 -5.16
C VAL A 81 -12.28 -0.33 -5.89
N ARG A 82 -12.52 -0.02 -7.17
CA ARG A 82 -11.72 0.97 -7.92
C ARG A 82 -11.77 2.35 -7.25
N MET A 83 -12.93 2.77 -6.74
CA MET A 83 -13.05 4.03 -6.00
C MET A 83 -12.26 4.03 -4.68
N ILE A 84 -12.19 2.89 -4.00
CA ILE A 84 -11.39 2.76 -2.77
C ILE A 84 -9.89 2.82 -3.09
N ARG A 85 -9.44 2.12 -4.14
CA ARG A 85 -8.03 2.18 -4.59
C ARG A 85 -7.60 3.61 -4.90
N ARG A 86 -8.45 4.41 -5.54
CA ARG A 86 -8.20 5.85 -5.80
C ARG A 86 -8.15 6.72 -4.55
N ALA A 87 -8.73 6.27 -3.43
CA ALA A 87 -8.63 6.98 -2.16
C ALA A 87 -7.28 6.71 -1.46
N ALA A 88 -6.52 5.70 -1.90
CA ALA A 88 -5.22 5.39 -1.36
C ALA A 88 -4.12 6.19 -2.06
N SER A 89 -3.23 6.80 -1.28
CA SER A 89 -2.12 7.59 -1.81
C SER A 89 -0.91 6.74 -2.18
N ILE A 90 -0.83 5.52 -1.64
CA ILE A 90 0.29 4.60 -1.85
C ILE A 90 -0.22 3.21 -2.20
N ILE A 91 0.46 2.57 -3.15
CA ILE A 91 0.34 1.13 -3.43
C ILE A 91 1.62 0.47 -2.96
N ALA A 92 1.51 -0.46 -2.02
CA ALA A 92 2.59 -1.26 -1.51
C ALA A 92 2.57 -2.67 -2.14
N VAL A 93 3.73 -3.17 -2.55
CA VAL A 93 3.90 -4.56 -3.01
C VAL A 93 5.16 -5.15 -2.42
N THR A 94 5.22 -6.46 -2.27
CA THR A 94 6.45 -7.14 -1.85
C THR A 94 7.34 -7.50 -3.05
N PRO A 95 8.65 -7.71 -2.84
CA PRO A 95 9.53 -8.29 -3.86
C PRO A 95 8.96 -9.58 -4.46
N GLU A 96 8.41 -10.46 -3.63
CA GLU A 96 7.88 -11.76 -4.05
C GLU A 96 6.63 -11.59 -4.93
N TRP A 97 5.78 -10.60 -4.62
CA TRP A 97 4.63 -10.25 -5.48
C TRP A 97 5.09 -9.82 -6.89
N LEU A 98 6.23 -9.14 -6.97
CA LEU A 98 6.89 -8.79 -8.24
C LEU A 98 7.64 -9.96 -8.90
N GLY A 99 7.68 -11.16 -8.30
CA GLY A 99 8.50 -12.26 -8.79
C GLY A 99 10.00 -12.10 -8.51
N ILE A 100 10.36 -11.24 -7.56
CA ILE A 100 11.72 -11.11 -7.04
C ILE A 100 11.79 -11.98 -5.79
N GLY A 101 12.38 -13.18 -5.91
CA GLY A 101 12.66 -14.02 -4.75
C GLY A 101 13.88 -13.53 -3.97
N ASP A 102 14.12 -14.15 -2.80
CA ASP A 102 15.15 -13.76 -1.83
C ASP A 102 16.56 -13.62 -2.42
N THR A 103 16.85 -14.37 -3.49
CA THR A 103 18.11 -14.33 -4.25
C THR A 103 17.85 -14.26 -5.75
N GLU A 104 18.87 -13.89 -6.53
CA GLU A 104 18.81 -13.80 -8.00
C GLU A 104 18.39 -15.12 -8.66
N ALA A 105 18.77 -16.27 -8.09
CA ALA A 105 18.41 -17.59 -8.62
C ALA A 105 16.88 -17.85 -8.60
N TYR A 106 16.14 -17.15 -7.74
CA TYR A 106 14.69 -17.26 -7.61
C TYR A 106 13.94 -16.09 -8.30
N PHE A 107 14.60 -15.38 -9.22
CA PHE A 107 13.98 -14.33 -9.99
C PHE A 107 13.09 -14.90 -11.11
N ASP A 108 11.77 -14.69 -11.00
CA ASP A 108 10.79 -15.01 -12.03
C ASP A 108 10.60 -13.82 -12.98
N ARG A 109 11.40 -13.81 -14.05
CA ARG A 109 11.38 -12.75 -15.06
C ARG A 109 10.01 -12.62 -15.78
N PRO A 110 9.35 -13.70 -16.24
CA PRO A 110 8.00 -13.61 -16.79
C PRO A 110 6.99 -12.93 -15.84
N LEU A 111 6.95 -13.35 -14.58
CA LEU A 111 6.06 -12.78 -13.57
C LEU A 111 6.38 -11.30 -13.32
N TYR A 112 7.66 -10.97 -13.17
CA TYR A 112 8.12 -9.59 -13.00
C TYR A 112 7.69 -8.68 -14.15
N LEU A 113 7.83 -9.12 -15.41
CA LEU A 113 7.42 -8.31 -16.56
C LEU A 113 5.90 -8.10 -16.61
N ALA A 114 5.11 -9.10 -16.22
CA ALA A 114 3.66 -8.96 -16.13
C ALA A 114 3.25 -8.00 -15.00
N ARG A 115 3.78 -8.23 -13.79
CA ARG A 115 3.45 -7.49 -12.57
C ARG A 115 3.96 -6.05 -12.58
N SER A 116 5.15 -5.79 -13.11
CA SER A 116 5.68 -4.42 -13.25
C SER A 116 4.83 -3.55 -14.20
N ARG A 117 4.33 -4.12 -15.30
CA ARG A 117 3.40 -3.43 -16.21
C ARG A 117 2.07 -3.14 -15.51
N GLN A 118 1.54 -4.11 -14.78
CA GLN A 118 0.33 -3.94 -13.99
C GLN A 118 0.50 -2.83 -12.94
N LEU A 119 1.59 -2.86 -12.19
CA LEU A 119 1.89 -1.90 -11.13
C LEU A 119 2.01 -0.47 -11.68
N ARG A 120 2.68 -0.30 -12.82
CA ARG A 120 2.79 1.00 -13.50
C ARG A 120 1.41 1.55 -13.92
N ARG A 121 0.54 0.70 -14.47
CA ARG A 121 -0.84 1.09 -14.82
C ARG A 121 -1.62 1.51 -13.59
N LEU A 122 -1.56 0.71 -12.51
CA LEU A 122 -2.26 1.01 -11.26
C LEU A 122 -1.78 2.31 -10.62
N ALA A 123 -0.47 2.54 -10.57
CA ALA A 123 0.09 3.79 -10.04
C ALA A 123 -0.41 5.00 -10.84
N HIS A 124 -0.39 4.90 -12.17
CA HIS A 124 -0.85 5.96 -13.06
C HIS A 124 -2.37 6.21 -12.94
N GLU A 125 -3.19 5.16 -12.99
CA GLU A 125 -4.67 5.26 -12.93
C GLU A 125 -5.18 5.80 -11.59
N ASN A 126 -4.45 5.54 -10.50
CA ASN A 126 -4.83 5.97 -9.15
C ASN A 126 -4.08 7.23 -8.69
N ALA A 127 -3.17 7.78 -9.51
CA ALA A 127 -2.24 8.85 -9.11
C ALA A 127 -1.52 8.54 -7.78
N ALA A 128 -1.14 7.27 -7.59
CA ALA A 128 -0.58 6.75 -6.34
C ALA A 128 0.94 6.57 -6.43
N CYS A 129 1.61 6.77 -5.30
CA CYS A 129 3.03 6.42 -5.15
C CYS A 129 3.20 4.90 -5.00
N LEU A 130 4.38 4.40 -5.35
CA LEU A 130 4.73 3.00 -5.16
C LEU A 130 5.64 2.83 -3.95
N MET A 131 5.40 1.80 -3.16
CA MET A 131 6.22 1.39 -2.04
C MET A 131 6.55 -0.10 -2.16
N PHE A 132 7.78 -0.47 -1.82
CA PHE A 132 8.15 -1.87 -1.63
C PHE A 132 8.17 -2.19 -0.14
N ASP A 133 7.35 -3.14 0.28
CA ASP A 133 7.34 -3.65 1.65
C ASP A 133 8.04 -5.02 1.70
N GLY A 134 8.63 -5.39 2.84
CA GLY A 134 9.30 -6.68 3.00
C GLY A 134 10.65 -6.80 2.29
N VAL A 135 11.36 -5.69 2.05
CA VAL A 135 12.71 -5.71 1.48
C VAL A 135 13.70 -6.27 2.51
N ALA A 136 13.97 -7.58 2.42
CA ALA A 136 14.76 -8.31 3.41
C ALA A 136 16.22 -8.60 3.01
N SER A 137 16.59 -8.51 1.72
CA SER A 137 17.93 -8.88 1.25
C SER A 137 18.65 -7.77 0.50
N GLU A 138 19.99 -7.85 0.48
CA GLU A 138 20.84 -6.94 -0.32
C GLU A 138 20.52 -7.07 -1.81
N TRP A 139 20.20 -8.28 -2.27
CA TRP A 139 19.68 -8.53 -3.61
C TRP A 139 18.42 -7.71 -3.90
N HIS A 140 17.43 -7.73 -3.00
CA HIS A 140 16.21 -6.92 -3.15
C HIS A 140 16.54 -5.43 -3.23
N MET A 141 17.39 -4.92 -2.34
CA MET A 141 17.78 -3.51 -2.34
C MET A 141 18.47 -3.10 -3.65
N ASN A 142 19.45 -3.88 -4.10
CA ASN A 142 20.20 -3.60 -5.33
C ASN A 142 19.31 -3.67 -6.57
N PHE A 143 18.45 -4.69 -6.65
CA PHE A 143 17.51 -4.82 -7.76
C PHE A 143 16.54 -3.65 -7.81
N LEU A 144 15.89 -3.34 -6.69
CA LEU A 144 14.90 -2.25 -6.61
C LEU A 144 15.51 -0.87 -6.85
N ALA A 145 16.74 -0.62 -6.39
CA ALA A 145 17.48 0.62 -6.63
C ALA A 145 17.85 0.82 -8.11
N SER A 146 18.00 -0.27 -8.87
CA SER A 146 18.30 -0.21 -10.30
C SER A 146 17.08 0.12 -11.17
N LEU A 147 15.87 0.11 -10.60
CA LEU A 147 14.66 0.29 -11.37
C LEU A 147 14.41 1.77 -11.71
N PRO A 148 13.98 2.08 -12.95
CA PRO A 148 13.68 3.45 -13.38
C PRO A 148 12.33 3.96 -12.86
N PHE A 149 11.77 3.32 -11.84
CA PHE A 149 10.60 3.84 -11.15
C PHE A 149 11.09 4.87 -10.16
N THR A 150 10.54 6.08 -10.21
CA THR A 150 10.71 7.03 -9.12
C THR A 150 10.06 6.42 -7.88
N LEU A 151 10.88 5.71 -7.11
CA LEU A 151 10.66 5.40 -5.71
C LEU A 151 10.66 6.75 -4.99
N HIS A 152 9.59 7.52 -5.15
CA HIS A 152 9.24 8.48 -4.14
C HIS A 152 8.83 7.64 -2.94
N GLY A 153 9.79 7.44 -2.02
CA GLY A 153 9.49 7.05 -0.66
C GLY A 153 8.53 8.07 -0.07
N GLY A 154 7.24 7.88 -0.36
CA GLY A 154 6.16 8.82 -0.07
C GLY A 154 6.45 10.28 -0.45
N PRO A 155 5.65 11.22 0.07
CA PRO A 155 6.17 12.58 0.33
C PRO A 155 7.52 12.44 1.02
N ALA A 156 8.48 13.32 0.70
CA ALA A 156 9.91 13.29 1.05
C ALA A 156 10.29 12.96 2.53
N ASP A 157 9.31 12.79 3.41
CA ASP A 157 9.40 12.42 4.82
C ASP A 157 9.07 10.95 5.13
N LEU A 158 8.72 10.11 4.14
CA LEU A 158 8.43 8.68 4.34
C LEU A 158 9.53 7.81 3.72
N THR A 159 10.76 7.95 4.23
CA THR A 159 11.83 6.98 4.05
C THR A 159 11.46 5.67 4.77
N LEU A 160 10.65 4.84 4.12
CA LEU A 160 10.35 3.49 4.60
C LEU A 160 11.29 2.49 3.95
N LEU A 161 12.56 2.56 4.37
CA LEU A 161 13.45 1.41 4.33
C LEU A 161 13.23 0.63 5.62
N ARG A 162 12.33 -0.37 5.58
CA ARG A 162 12.35 -1.40 6.62
C ARG A 162 13.46 -2.39 6.23
N VAL A 163 14.62 -2.23 6.86
CA VAL A 163 15.56 -3.34 7.05
C VAL A 163 14.96 -4.20 8.17
N SER A 164 14.40 -5.35 7.85
CA SER A 164 14.07 -6.35 8.87
C SER A 164 15.35 -7.05 9.32
N ALA A 165 15.63 -7.00 10.62
CA ALA A 165 16.50 -7.96 11.30
C ALA A 165 15.78 -9.31 11.47
#